data_AF-A0A975ICA8-F1
#
_entry.id   AF-A0A975ICA8-F1
#
_cell.length_a   1.000
_cell.length_b   1.000
_cell.length_c   1.000
_cell.angle_alpha   90.00
_cell.angle_beta   90.00
_cell.angle_gamma   90.00
#
_symmetry.space_group_name_H-M   'P 1'
#
loop_
_entity.id
_entity.type
_entity.pdbx_description
1 polymer ?
#
loop_
_entity_poly.entity_id
_entity_poly.type
_entity_poly.pdbx_seq_one_letter_code
_entity_poly.pdbx_strand_id
1 'polypeptide(L)'
;MKYLLDTHTILWYLFGDSRLSQSARRIIESHICFYSYASFWEISIKQSKKKLEIEHTVFEIDEMCRTAGFRKLPITLDDFNKVKNLPFQENIKHNDPFDRILIAQAIENDLTIVTTDFEEVERESERAWKYRLNMVQKNWRRHTGQHVHGTGEHVLLQLRPPRKRTACNRQ
;
A
#
# COMPACT_ATOMS: atom_id res chain seq x y z
N MET A 1 9.86 -6.31 -6.92
CA MET A 1 9.00 -5.52 -6.00
C MET A 1 7.63 -6.17 -5.87
N LYS A 2 6.84 -5.81 -4.85
CA LYS A 2 5.48 -6.33 -4.63
C LYS A 2 4.50 -5.16 -4.66
N TYR A 3 3.31 -5.39 -5.23
CA TYR A 3 2.35 -4.34 -5.48
C TYR A 3 0.99 -4.66 -4.88
N LEU A 4 0.28 -3.65 -4.37
CA LEU A 4 -1.13 -3.72 -3.99
C LEU A 4 -1.94 -3.01 -5.09
N LEU A 5 -2.89 -3.71 -5.71
CA LEU A 5 -3.74 -3.12 -6.73
C LEU A 5 -4.93 -2.44 -6.07
N ASP A 6 -5.24 -1.21 -6.49
CA ASP A 6 -6.49 -0.55 -6.11
C ASP A 6 -7.70 -1.13 -6.87
N THR A 7 -8.89 -0.64 -6.51
CA THR A 7 -10.15 -1.15 -7.06
C THR A 7 -10.27 -0.96 -8.57
N HIS A 8 -9.92 0.22 -9.10
CA HIS A 8 -10.03 0.48 -10.53
C HIS A 8 -9.02 -0.30 -11.34
N THR A 9 -7.79 -0.41 -10.85
CA THR A 9 -6.70 -1.20 -11.46
C THR A 9 -7.11 -2.67 -11.59
N ILE A 10 -7.70 -3.25 -10.54
CA ILE A 10 -8.22 -4.63 -10.57
C ILE A 10 -9.25 -4.77 -11.69
N LEU A 11 -10.30 -3.94 -11.68
CA LEU A 11 -11.39 -4.05 -12.64
C LEU A 11 -10.91 -3.84 -14.07
N TRP A 12 -10.10 -2.81 -14.32
CA TRP A 12 -9.61 -2.51 -15.66
C TRP A 12 -8.66 -3.58 -16.20
N TYR A 13 -7.82 -4.17 -15.34
CA TYR A 13 -6.99 -5.28 -15.76
C TYR A 13 -7.84 -6.50 -16.12
N LEU A 14 -8.77 -6.90 -15.24
CA LEU A 14 -9.61 -8.09 -15.43
C LEU A 14 -10.52 -8.00 -16.64
N PHE A 15 -11.04 -6.81 -16.96
CA PHE A 15 -11.95 -6.58 -18.08
C PHE A 15 -11.26 -6.03 -19.34
N GLY A 16 -9.93 -5.98 -19.38
CA GLY A 16 -9.18 -5.52 -20.56
C GLY A 16 -9.45 -4.07 -20.94
N ASP A 17 -9.78 -3.22 -19.96
CA ASP A 17 -10.15 -1.83 -20.17
C ASP A 17 -8.93 -0.98 -20.60
N SER A 18 -9.12 -0.12 -21.61
CA SER A 18 -8.07 0.72 -22.17
C SER A 18 -7.62 1.86 -21.26
N ARG A 19 -8.39 2.16 -20.20
CA ARG A 19 -8.00 3.15 -19.16
C ARG A 19 -6.83 2.67 -18.31
N LEU A 20 -6.53 1.37 -18.30
CA LEU A 20 -5.33 0.85 -17.65
C LEU A 20 -4.09 1.19 -18.49
N SER A 21 -3.20 2.01 -17.93
CA SER A 21 -1.98 2.41 -18.62
C SER A 21 -1.10 1.20 -18.97
N GLN A 22 -0.36 1.29 -20.09
CA GLN A 22 0.57 0.22 -20.49
C GLN A 22 1.64 -0.03 -19.43
N SER A 23 2.04 1.01 -18.69
CA SER A 23 2.99 0.87 -17.57
C SER A 23 2.39 0.08 -16.41
N ALA A 24 1.15 0.37 -16.00
CA ALA A 24 0.46 -0.42 -14.98
C ALA A 24 0.30 -1.89 -15.41
N ARG A 25 -0.11 -2.12 -16.66
CA ARG A 25 -0.23 -3.46 -17.23
C ARG A 25 1.09 -4.24 -17.17
N ARG A 26 2.20 -3.62 -17.59
CA ARG A 26 3.54 -4.23 -17.48
C ARG A 26 3.92 -4.55 -16.04
N ILE A 27 3.61 -3.67 -15.08
CA ILE A 27 3.87 -3.93 -13.66
C ILE A 27 3.11 -5.17 -13.21
N ILE A 28 1.81 -5.24 -13.52
CA ILE A 28 0.94 -6.36 -13.14
C ILE A 28 1.42 -7.69 -13.72
N GLU A 29 1.84 -7.69 -14.98
CA GLU A 29 2.28 -8.90 -15.69
C GLU A 29 3.67 -9.39 -15.26
N SER A 30 4.51 -8.52 -14.70
CA SER A 30 5.92 -8.84 -14.38
C SER A 30 6.23 -8.94 -12.89
N HIS A 31 5.28 -8.66 -12.00
CA HIS A 31 5.50 -8.59 -10.56
C HIS A 31 4.45 -9.35 -9.75
N ILE A 32 4.76 -9.55 -8.47
CA ILE A 32 3.80 -10.12 -7.52
C ILE A 32 2.81 -9.02 -7.15
N CYS A 33 1.55 -9.22 -7.52
CA CYS A 33 0.44 -8.32 -7.22
C CYS A 33 -0.49 -8.91 -6.16
N PHE A 34 -0.95 -8.03 -5.29
CA PHE A 34 -1.89 -8.31 -4.22
C PHE A 34 -3.20 -7.55 -4.44
N TYR A 35 -4.29 -8.08 -3.91
CA TYR A 35 -5.57 -7.39 -3.83
C TYR A 35 -6.14 -7.51 -2.41
N SER A 36 -6.91 -6.50 -1.99
CA SER A 36 -7.55 -6.46 -0.68
C SER A 36 -9.07 -6.59 -0.80
N TYR A 37 -9.71 -7.18 0.22
CA TYR A 37 -11.16 -7.14 0.35
C TYR A 37 -11.72 -5.74 0.64
N ALA A 38 -10.88 -4.75 0.94
CA ALA A 38 -11.29 -3.35 0.93
C ALA A 38 -11.81 -2.93 -0.45
N SER A 39 -11.16 -3.35 -1.54
CA SER A 39 -11.62 -3.09 -2.90
C SER A 39 -12.96 -3.77 -3.21
N PHE A 40 -13.16 -4.96 -2.66
CA PHE A 40 -14.39 -5.74 -2.84
C PHE A 40 -15.56 -5.11 -2.07
N TRP A 41 -15.27 -4.51 -0.91
CA TRP A 41 -16.24 -3.70 -0.19
C TRP A 41 -16.67 -2.48 -1.01
N GLU A 42 -15.71 -1.75 -1.61
CA GLU A 42 -16.00 -0.63 -2.50
C GLU A 42 -16.84 -1.06 -3.72
N ILE A 43 -16.47 -2.17 -4.38
CA ILE A 43 -17.22 -2.75 -5.51
C ILE A 43 -18.66 -3.04 -5.09
N SER A 44 -18.85 -3.73 -3.96
CA SER A 44 -20.18 -4.09 -3.46
C SER A 44 -21.07 -2.87 -3.22
N ILE A 45 -20.50 -1.79 -2.65
CA ILE A 45 -21.21 -0.54 -2.43
C ILE A 45 -21.52 0.17 -3.75
N LYS A 46 -20.60 0.18 -4.71
CA LYS A 46 -20.84 0.80 -6.02
C LYS A 46 -21.90 0.02 -6.81
N GLN A 47 -21.90 -1.31 -6.77
CA GLN A 47 -22.94 -2.15 -7.38
C GLN A 47 -24.31 -1.90 -6.74
N SER A 48 -24.41 -1.88 -5.40
CA SER A 48 -25.69 -1.63 -4.72
C SER A 48 -26.26 -0.23 -5.01
N LYS A 49 -25.39 0.76 -5.22
CA LYS A 49 -25.75 2.12 -5.64
C LYS A 49 -25.96 2.27 -7.15
N LYS A 50 -25.86 1.20 -7.95
CA LYS A 50 -25.90 1.23 -9.42
C LYS A 50 -24.91 2.22 -10.05
N LYS A 51 -23.77 2.44 -9.39
CA LYS A 51 -22.65 3.29 -9.86
C LYS A 51 -21.56 2.48 -10.57
N LEU A 52 -21.68 1.16 -10.56
CA LEU A 52 -20.78 0.24 -11.24
C LEU A 52 -21.64 -0.80 -11.96
N GLU A 53 -21.66 -0.72 -13.28
CA GLU A 53 -22.44 -1.59 -14.16
C GLU A 53 -21.58 -2.79 -14.58
N ILE A 54 -21.34 -3.69 -13.63
CA ILE A 54 -20.66 -4.96 -13.87
C ILE A 54 -21.59 -6.07 -13.41
N GLU A 55 -21.91 -7.00 -14.32
CA GLU A 55 -22.82 -8.12 -14.07
C GLU A 55 -22.24 -9.18 -13.13
N HIS A 56 -20.91 -9.20 -13.00
CA HIS A 56 -20.18 -10.16 -12.18
C HIS A 56 -20.41 -9.88 -10.69
N THR A 57 -20.68 -10.93 -9.95
CA THR A 57 -20.67 -10.95 -8.49
C THR A 57 -19.24 -10.76 -7.96
N VAL A 58 -19.14 -10.32 -6.70
CA VAL A 58 -17.83 -10.22 -6.03
C VAL A 58 -17.13 -11.58 -5.87
N PHE A 59 -17.86 -12.69 -5.87
CA PHE A 59 -17.28 -14.03 -5.86
C PHE A 59 -16.61 -14.37 -7.19
N GLU A 60 -17.25 -14.04 -8.31
CA GLU A 60 -16.67 -14.20 -9.64
C GLU A 60 -15.43 -13.32 -9.81
N ILE A 61 -15.49 -12.07 -9.35
CA ILE A 61 -14.32 -11.17 -9.38
C ILE A 61 -13.16 -11.73 -8.52
N ASP A 62 -13.43 -12.35 -7.37
CA ASP A 62 -12.38 -12.99 -6.54
C ASP A 62 -11.73 -14.18 -7.28
N GLU A 63 -12.54 -14.99 -7.95
CA GLU A 63 -12.04 -16.10 -8.79
C GLU A 63 -11.19 -15.59 -9.96
N MET A 64 -11.63 -14.52 -10.62
CA MET A 64 -10.86 -13.88 -11.70
C MET A 64 -9.52 -13.36 -11.19
N CYS A 65 -9.48 -12.70 -10.02
CA CYS A 65 -8.24 -12.26 -9.39
C CYS A 65 -7.28 -13.43 -9.12
N ARG A 66 -7.80 -14.54 -8.58
CA ARG A 66 -6.99 -15.75 -8.30
C ARG A 66 -6.48 -16.38 -9.60
N THR A 67 -7.32 -16.46 -10.62
CA THR A 67 -6.96 -16.98 -11.96
C THR A 67 -5.91 -16.11 -12.63
N ALA A 68 -5.97 -14.79 -12.45
CA ALA A 68 -4.96 -13.85 -12.91
C ALA A 68 -3.62 -13.93 -12.14
N GLY A 69 -3.51 -14.78 -11.12
CA GLY A 69 -2.29 -14.97 -10.33
C GLY A 69 -2.11 -13.94 -9.20
N PHE A 70 -3.13 -13.13 -8.91
CA PHE A 70 -3.06 -12.17 -7.82
C PHE A 70 -3.17 -12.87 -6.46
N ARG A 71 -2.48 -12.30 -5.47
CA ARG A 71 -2.48 -12.82 -4.10
C ARG A 71 -3.44 -12.02 -3.23
N LYS A 72 -4.37 -12.70 -2.58
CA LYS A 72 -5.23 -12.06 -1.59
C LYS A 72 -4.41 -11.54 -0.41
N LEU A 73 -4.67 -10.31 0.01
CA LEU A 73 -4.11 -9.70 1.22
C LEU A 73 -5.21 -9.58 2.29
N PRO A 74 -5.19 -10.44 3.33
CA PRO A 74 -6.14 -10.36 4.43
C PRO A 74 -6.04 -9.02 5.15
N ILE A 75 -7.18 -8.49 5.61
CA ILE A 75 -7.22 -7.34 6.51
C ILE A 75 -6.99 -7.85 7.93
N THR A 76 -6.05 -7.23 8.63
CA THR A 76 -5.61 -7.57 9.98
C THR A 76 -5.92 -6.44 10.97
N LEU A 77 -5.79 -6.72 12.28
CA LEU A 77 -5.94 -5.69 13.31
C LEU A 77 -4.84 -4.61 13.22
N ASP A 78 -3.65 -4.98 12.75
CA ASP A 78 -2.53 -4.05 12.59
C ASP A 78 -2.83 -3.01 11.51
N ASP A 79 -3.55 -3.38 10.46
CA ASP A 79 -4.01 -2.46 9.43
C ASP A 79 -4.95 -1.39 10.02
N PHE A 80 -5.89 -1.78 10.88
CA PHE A 80 -6.78 -0.82 11.56
C PHE A 80 -6.03 0.11 12.52
N ASN A 81 -5.06 -0.43 13.27
CA ASN A 81 -4.18 0.38 14.11
C ASN A 81 -3.36 1.37 13.28
N LYS A 82 -2.93 0.98 12.07
CA LYS A 82 -2.29 1.91 11.13
C LYS A 82 -3.26 2.98 10.66
N VAL A 83 -4.48 2.63 10.23
CA VAL A 83 -5.49 3.58 9.76
C VAL A 83 -5.74 4.70 10.79
N LYS A 84 -5.84 4.36 12.07
CA LYS A 84 -5.99 5.32 13.17
C LYS A 84 -4.87 6.37 13.21
N ASN A 85 -3.65 5.96 12.86
CA ASN A 85 -2.46 6.80 12.91
C ASN A 85 -2.16 7.49 11.57
N LEU A 86 -2.92 7.21 10.50
CA LEU A 86 -2.81 7.95 9.24
C LEU A 86 -3.34 9.38 9.43
N PRO A 87 -2.59 10.41 8.99
CA PRO A 87 -3.06 11.78 9.11
C PRO A 87 -4.34 11.99 8.29
N PHE A 88 -5.26 12.79 8.81
CA PHE A 88 -6.31 13.40 7.98
C PHE A 88 -5.71 14.68 7.40
N GLN A 89 -5.57 14.75 6.09
CA GLN A 89 -5.13 15.98 5.44
C GLN A 89 -6.37 16.65 4.86
N GLU A 90 -6.66 17.88 5.32
CA GLU A 90 -7.87 18.64 4.94
C GLU A 90 -7.94 18.95 3.44
N ASN A 91 -6.84 18.75 2.71
CA ASN A 91 -6.71 19.03 1.27
C ASN A 91 -6.37 17.79 0.42
N ILE A 92 -6.48 16.56 0.96
CA ILE A 92 -6.26 15.32 0.19
C ILE A 92 -7.58 14.58 -0.01
N LYS A 93 -7.86 14.21 -1.26
CA LYS A 93 -9.09 13.52 -1.70
C LYS A 93 -9.24 12.10 -1.14
N HIS A 94 -8.15 11.44 -0.76
CA HIS A 94 -8.09 10.07 -0.23
C HIS A 94 -8.50 9.97 1.25
N ASN A 95 -9.59 10.66 1.61
CA ASN A 95 -10.25 10.53 2.92
C ASN A 95 -11.34 9.45 2.93
N ASP A 96 -11.52 8.71 1.81
CA ASP A 96 -12.41 7.56 1.80
C ASP A 96 -11.87 6.46 2.73
N PRO A 97 -12.72 5.86 3.58
CA PRO A 97 -12.31 4.75 4.43
C PRO A 97 -11.64 3.58 3.69
N PHE A 98 -11.98 3.32 2.42
CA PHE A 98 -11.40 2.23 1.62
C PHE A 98 -9.96 2.53 1.21
N ASP A 99 -9.68 3.76 0.78
CA ASP A 99 -8.32 4.18 0.41
C ASP A 99 -7.40 4.15 1.62
N ARG A 100 -7.90 4.60 2.78
CA ARG A 100 -7.13 4.60 4.03
C ARG A 100 -6.71 3.20 4.45
N ILE A 101 -7.59 2.20 4.33
CA ILE A 101 -7.23 0.82 4.68
C ILE A 101 -6.27 0.21 3.64
N LEU A 102 -6.40 0.55 2.34
CA LEU A 102 -5.43 0.13 1.31
C LEU A 102 -4.04 0.72 1.57
N ILE A 103 -3.95 2.01 1.92
CA ILE A 103 -2.70 2.67 2.31
C ILE A 103 -2.11 2.01 3.56
N ALA A 104 -2.94 1.71 4.56
CA ALA A 104 -2.50 1.04 5.77
C ALA A 104 -1.88 -0.34 5.47
N GLN A 105 -2.59 -1.15 4.68
CA GLN A 105 -2.11 -2.47 4.26
C GLN A 105 -0.82 -2.39 3.45
N ALA A 106 -0.71 -1.42 2.56
CA ALA A 106 0.50 -1.22 1.78
C ALA A 106 1.71 -0.87 2.68
N ILE A 107 1.51 0.00 3.67
CA ILE A 107 2.57 0.37 4.62
C ILE A 107 2.99 -0.82 5.49
N GLU A 108 2.02 -1.56 6.06
CA GLU A 108 2.32 -2.69 6.95
C GLU A 108 2.98 -3.86 6.23
N ASN A 109 2.72 -4.03 4.92
CA ASN A 109 3.22 -5.14 4.13
C ASN A 109 4.37 -4.75 3.17
N ASP A 110 4.90 -3.52 3.26
CA ASP A 110 5.95 -2.96 2.40
C ASP A 110 5.62 -3.13 0.89
N LEU A 111 4.38 -2.79 0.52
CA LEU A 111 3.86 -2.87 -0.84
C LEU A 111 3.78 -1.47 -1.47
N THR A 112 3.93 -1.42 -2.79
CA THR A 112 3.66 -0.21 -3.58
C THR A 112 2.24 -0.29 -4.14
N ILE A 113 1.44 0.75 -3.98
CA ILE A 113 0.09 0.79 -4.56
C ILE A 113 0.20 1.07 -6.06
N VAL A 114 -0.53 0.28 -6.87
CA VAL A 114 -0.78 0.59 -8.27
C VAL A 114 -2.18 1.18 -8.34
N THR A 115 -2.23 2.45 -8.71
CA THR A 115 -3.46 3.16 -9.05
C THR A 115 -3.32 3.73 -10.45
N THR A 116 -4.45 4.04 -11.07
CA THR A 116 -4.51 4.67 -12.38
C THR A 116 -4.51 6.20 -12.30
N ASP A 117 -4.69 6.78 -11.11
CA ASP A 117 -4.40 8.19 -10.83
C ASP A 117 -2.87 8.39 -10.71
N PHE A 118 -2.18 8.20 -11.85
CA PHE A 118 -0.72 8.31 -11.98
C PHE A 118 -0.16 9.72 -11.71
N GLU A 119 -1.00 10.74 -11.51
CA GLU A 119 -0.52 12.06 -11.06
C GLU A 119 -0.22 12.14 -9.55
N GLU A 120 -0.77 11.24 -8.73
CA GLU A 120 -0.67 11.35 -7.27
C GLU A 120 0.28 10.31 -6.64
N VAL A 121 0.32 9.05 -7.09
CA VAL A 121 0.98 7.99 -6.29
C VAL A 121 2.51 7.93 -6.35
N GLU A 122 3.18 8.44 -7.39
CA GLU A 122 4.66 8.54 -7.37
C GLU A 122 5.12 9.69 -6.46
N ARG A 123 4.35 10.79 -6.45
CA ARG A 123 4.49 11.89 -5.49
C ARG A 123 4.09 11.49 -4.07
N GLU A 124 3.08 10.65 -3.90
CA GLU A 124 2.66 10.12 -2.60
C GLU A 124 3.56 8.99 -2.11
N SER A 125 4.17 8.20 -2.99
CA SER A 125 5.21 7.25 -2.61
C SER A 125 6.43 8.01 -2.14
N GLU A 126 6.92 9.02 -2.87
CA GLU A 126 8.01 9.89 -2.38
C GLU A 126 7.64 10.69 -1.13
N ARG A 127 6.39 11.17 -0.99
CA ARG A 127 5.93 11.89 0.20
C ARG A 127 5.68 10.96 1.38
N ALA A 128 5.20 9.74 1.16
CA ALA A 128 5.06 8.68 2.16
C ALA A 128 6.41 8.12 2.57
N TRP A 129 7.40 8.06 1.65
CA TRP A 129 8.81 7.78 1.95
C TRP A 129 9.45 8.92 2.75
N LYS A 130 9.24 10.18 2.35
CA LYS A 130 9.63 11.37 3.15
C LYS A 130 8.93 11.40 4.51
N TYR A 131 7.69 10.92 4.60
CA TYR A 131 6.93 10.80 5.84
C TYR A 131 7.45 9.64 6.71
N ARG A 132 7.77 8.47 6.13
CA ARG A 132 8.45 7.34 6.77
C ARG A 132 9.79 7.80 7.37
N LEU A 133 10.59 8.56 6.62
CA LEU A 133 11.84 9.18 7.10
C LEU A 133 11.61 10.19 8.23
N ASN A 134 10.66 11.11 8.07
CA ASN A 134 10.34 12.11 9.10
C ASN A 134 9.77 11.50 10.38
N MET A 135 8.98 10.43 10.28
CA MET A 135 8.38 9.73 11.43
C MET A 135 9.44 8.93 12.19
N VAL A 136 10.34 8.24 11.47
CA VAL A 136 11.52 7.58 12.07
C VAL A 136 12.42 8.60 12.76
N GLN A 137 12.69 9.76 12.15
CA GLN A 137 13.48 10.83 12.75
C GLN A 137 12.81 11.46 13.99
N LYS A 138 11.50 11.71 13.96
CA LYS A 138 10.75 12.27 15.10
C LYS A 138 10.66 11.29 16.27
N ASN A 139 10.40 10.01 16.01
CA ASN A 139 10.39 8.99 17.06
C ASN A 139 11.80 8.71 17.62
N TRP A 140 12.85 8.73 16.79
CA TRP A 140 14.24 8.61 17.25
C TRP A 140 14.65 9.77 18.16
N ARG A 141 14.30 11.02 17.82
CA ARG A 141 14.54 12.19 18.67
C ARG A 141 13.88 12.08 20.04
N ARG A 142 12.63 11.58 20.10
CA ARG A 142 11.92 11.38 21.36
C ARG A 142 12.59 10.35 22.27
N HIS A 143 13.26 9.34 21.69
CA HIS A 143 13.88 8.26 22.45
C HIS A 143 15.37 8.47 22.78
N THR A 144 16.12 9.24 21.98
CA THR A 144 17.59 9.38 22.12
C THR A 144 18.06 10.81 22.38
N GLY A 145 17.20 11.82 22.19
CA GLY A 145 17.55 13.23 22.36
C GLY A 145 18.51 13.81 21.31
N GLN A 146 18.96 13.01 20.32
CA GLN A 146 19.97 13.43 19.33
C GLN A 146 19.37 13.75 17.96
N HIS A 147 19.97 14.73 17.27
CA HIS A 147 19.69 15.08 15.88
C HIS A 147 20.57 14.24 14.93
N VAL A 148 19.96 13.66 13.89
CA VAL A 148 20.69 13.00 12.80
C VAL A 148 20.62 13.91 11.56
N HIS A 149 21.78 14.32 11.04
CA HIS A 149 21.90 15.11 9.81
C HIS A 149 22.58 14.27 8.71
N GLY A 150 21.96 14.18 7.53
CA GLY A 150 22.50 13.49 6.36
C GLY A 150 21.45 13.27 5.26
N THR A 151 21.88 13.08 4.00
CA THR A 151 21.01 12.69 2.87
C THR A 151 20.54 11.24 3.00
N GLY A 152 19.43 10.89 2.33
CA GLY A 152 18.61 9.69 2.61
C GLY A 152 19.36 8.35 2.69
N GLU A 153 20.41 8.14 1.90
CA GLU A 153 21.23 6.91 1.96
C GLU A 153 22.20 6.88 3.16
N HIS A 154 22.76 8.04 3.55
CA HIS A 154 23.68 8.14 4.69
C HIS A 154 23.01 7.91 6.04
N VAL A 155 21.73 8.29 6.17
CA VAL A 155 20.94 8.08 7.40
C VAL A 155 20.61 6.59 7.60
N LEU A 156 20.38 5.84 6.52
CA LEU A 156 20.11 4.39 6.57
C LEU A 156 21.35 3.56 6.95
N LEU A 157 22.55 3.98 6.55
CA LEU A 157 23.81 3.32 6.94
C LEU A 157 24.12 3.46 8.44
N GLN A 158 23.73 4.58 9.06
CA GLN A 158 23.89 4.79 10.51
C GLN A 158 22.80 4.13 11.36
N LEU A 159 21.68 3.71 10.75
CA LEU A 159 20.53 3.09 11.44
C LEU A 159 20.46 1.56 11.25
N ARG A 160 21.51 0.91 10.72
CA ARG A 160 21.61 -0.56 10.82
C ARG A 160 21.74 -0.95 12.30
N PRO A 161 20.92 -1.89 12.83
CA PRO A 161 21.12 -2.35 14.19
C PRO A 161 22.54 -2.91 14.32
N PRO A 162 23.24 -2.69 15.44
CA PRO A 162 24.52 -3.35 15.65
C PRO A 162 24.30 -4.85 15.47
N ARG A 163 25.12 -5.50 14.63
CA ARG A 163 25.12 -6.96 14.52
C ARG A 163 25.15 -7.51 15.94
N LYS A 164 24.12 -8.25 16.36
CA LYS A 164 24.11 -8.92 17.65
C LYS A 164 25.43 -9.70 17.73
N ARG A 165 26.35 -9.26 18.59
CA ARG A 165 27.44 -10.13 19.03
C ARG A 165 26.73 -11.30 19.67
N THR A 166 26.76 -12.45 19.00
CA THR A 166 26.47 -13.73 19.64
C THR A 166 27.39 -13.78 20.86
N ALA A 167 26.80 -13.63 22.04
CA ALA A 167 27.48 -13.88 23.29
C ALA A 167 27.83 -15.38 23.28
N CYS A 168 29.11 -15.65 23.05
CA CYS A 168 29.71 -16.95 23.21
C CYS A 168 29.64 -17.34 24.70
N ASN A 169 29.17 -18.55 24.94
CA ASN A 169 29.15 -19.32 26.18
C ASN A 169 30.16 -18.89 27.26
N ARG A 170 29.65 -18.72 28.49
CA ARG A 170 30.28 -19.22 29.72
C ARG A 170 29.19 -19.61 30.72
N GLN A 171 28.85 -20.89 30.76
CA GLN A 171 29.04 -21.78 31.92
C GLN A 171 28.62 -23.19 31.52
#